data_AF-A0A7S1Y9I7-F1
#
_entry.id   AF-A0A7S1Y9I7-F1
#
_cell.length_a   1.000
_cell.length_b   1.000
_cell.length_c   1.000
_cell.angle_alpha   90.00
_cell.angle_beta   90.00
_cell.angle_gamma   90.00
#
_symmetry.space_group_name_H-M   'P 1'
#
loop_
_entity.id
_entity.type
_entity.pdbx_description
1 polymer ?
#
loop_
_entity_poly.entity_id
_entity_poly.type
_entity_poly.pdbx_seq_one_letter_code
_entity_poly.pdbx_strand_id
1 'polypeptide(L)'
;GKSSRGHTCCQLFITDKGFVYVVPMRSKSEVLNAVKQFAREIRAPDAIISDAAGEQTSDALRKFCQSIGTSLRVLEEGTPWSNLAELYIGIIKEAVRKDMKDSGAPLPFWDYCVERRARIHNLTSSSLFQVHGSNPLTAEMNETGDISNLCQFRFYEWCYYRDQGAAFPHDKERLGRCLGPARGEGNEMAQWILTSKATVVPRRTARPLTTAELHSPKEERIRAIFDAVIEKRYGNRFSVPEDISPKSTGDTWEPYSDSEEEAWEAIDIEDTV
;
A
#
# COMPACT_ATOMS: atom_id res chain seq x y z
N GLY A 1 3.85 10.28 6.25
CA GLY A 1 4.45 9.64 7.44
C GLY A 1 5.17 8.36 7.08
N LYS A 2 6.11 7.90 7.90
CA LYS A 2 6.89 6.68 7.67
C LYS A 2 6.04 5.42 7.88
N SER A 3 6.15 4.44 6.99
CA SER A 3 5.46 3.17 7.11
C SER A 3 6.16 2.21 8.08
N SER A 4 5.45 1.16 8.50
CA SER A 4 5.98 0.08 9.33
C SER A 4 7.14 -0.68 8.67
N ARG A 5 7.23 -0.67 7.33
CA ARG A 5 8.35 -1.23 6.54
C ARG A 5 9.47 -0.22 6.29
N GLY A 6 9.31 1.01 6.77
CA GLY A 6 10.28 2.10 6.60
C GLY A 6 10.11 2.90 5.31
N HIS A 7 9.01 2.72 4.57
CA HIS A 7 8.73 3.50 3.37
C HIS A 7 8.28 4.91 3.73
N THR A 8 8.77 5.92 3.02
CA THR A 8 8.42 7.33 3.25
C THR A 8 7.58 7.90 2.11
N CYS A 9 7.76 7.36 0.90
CA CYS A 9 7.07 7.78 -0.31
C CYS A 9 6.67 6.56 -1.16
N CYS A 10 5.98 6.81 -2.26
CA CYS A 10 5.53 5.78 -3.18
C CYS A 10 5.61 6.28 -4.61
N GLN A 11 6.11 5.45 -5.51
CA GLN A 11 6.03 5.68 -6.95
C GLN A 11 4.79 4.97 -7.50
N LEU A 12 3.99 5.69 -8.26
CA LEU A 12 2.82 5.16 -8.94
C LEU A 12 3.05 5.24 -10.45
N PHE A 13 2.73 4.16 -11.15
CA PHE A 13 2.79 4.04 -12.60
C PHE A 13 1.39 3.72 -13.12
N ILE A 14 1.02 4.34 -14.24
CA ILE A 14 -0.26 4.10 -14.91
C ILE A 14 -0.01 3.80 -16.38
N THR A 15 -0.73 2.83 -16.91
CA THR A 15 -0.79 2.58 -18.35
C THR A 15 -1.95 3.34 -18.98
N ASP A 16 -1.92 3.49 -20.30
CA ASP A 16 -3.00 4.08 -21.07
C ASP A 16 -4.35 3.37 -20.85
N LYS A 17 -4.33 2.05 -20.58
CA LYS A 17 -5.53 1.25 -20.25
C LYS A 17 -6.01 1.40 -18.81
N GLY A 18 -5.42 2.30 -18.02
CA GLY A 18 -5.78 2.55 -16.62
C GLY A 18 -5.26 1.50 -15.64
N PHE A 19 -4.25 0.70 -16.01
CA PHE A 19 -3.62 -0.22 -15.08
C PHE A 19 -2.72 0.56 -14.12
N VAL A 20 -2.95 0.42 -12.81
CA VAL A 20 -2.22 1.13 -11.76
C VAL A 20 -1.22 0.20 -11.10
N TYR A 21 0.04 0.62 -11.06
CA TYR A 21 1.09 -0.12 -10.39
C TYR A 21 1.80 0.76 -9.37
N VAL A 22 1.91 0.25 -8.15
CA VAL A 22 2.39 1.00 -6.98
C VAL A 22 3.63 0.32 -6.43
N VAL A 23 4.66 1.13 -6.15
CA VAL A 23 5.89 0.72 -5.49
C VAL A 23 6.18 1.66 -4.31
N PRO A 24 5.97 1.20 -3.06
CA PRO A 24 6.43 1.92 -1.88
C PRO A 24 7.96 2.00 -1.85
N MET A 25 8.52 3.15 -1.46
CA MET A 25 9.96 3.44 -1.47
C MET A 25 10.40 4.08 -0.15
N ARG A 26 11.67 3.87 0.22
CA ARG A 26 12.27 4.46 1.44
C ARG A 26 12.75 5.89 1.21
N SER A 27 13.17 6.18 -0.02
CA SER A 27 13.60 7.49 -0.46
C SER A 27 13.21 7.68 -1.93
N LYS A 28 13.08 8.93 -2.36
CA LYS A 28 12.79 9.23 -3.76
C LYS A 28 13.94 8.85 -4.72
N SER A 29 15.16 8.66 -4.20
CA SER A 29 16.30 8.15 -4.97
C SER A 29 16.14 6.68 -5.43
N GLU A 30 15.19 5.92 -4.88
CA GLU A 30 14.93 4.53 -5.26
C GLU A 30 14.09 4.37 -6.54
N VAL A 31 13.71 5.48 -7.21
CA VAL A 31 12.87 5.47 -8.43
C VAL A 31 13.41 4.52 -9.51
N LEU A 32 14.73 4.44 -9.72
CA LEU A 32 15.32 3.51 -10.68
C LEU A 32 14.96 2.05 -10.39
N ASN A 33 14.97 1.66 -9.12
CA ASN A 33 14.61 0.30 -8.71
C ASN A 33 13.11 0.07 -8.88
N ALA A 34 12.28 1.08 -8.62
CA ALA A 34 10.84 1.01 -8.87
C ALA A 34 10.54 0.79 -10.37
N VAL A 35 11.24 1.51 -11.27
CA VAL A 35 11.09 1.34 -12.73
C VAL A 35 11.58 -0.04 -13.18
N LYS A 36 12.69 -0.54 -12.63
CA LYS A 36 13.14 -1.92 -12.89
C LYS A 36 12.10 -2.96 -12.47
N GLN A 37 11.50 -2.77 -11.29
CA GLN A 37 10.47 -3.68 -10.79
C GLN A 37 9.22 -3.65 -11.67
N PHE A 38 8.79 -2.45 -12.07
CA PHE A 38 7.68 -2.25 -13.01
C PHE A 38 7.95 -2.94 -14.35
N ALA A 39 9.11 -2.69 -14.97
CA ALA A 39 9.49 -3.27 -16.25
C ALA A 39 9.60 -4.80 -16.20
N ARG A 40 9.98 -5.37 -15.05
CA ARG A 40 9.99 -6.83 -14.86
C ARG A 40 8.59 -7.42 -14.80
N GLU A 41 7.63 -6.72 -14.21
CA GLU A 41 6.31 -7.28 -13.90
C GLU A 41 5.30 -7.07 -15.03
N ILE A 42 5.32 -5.90 -15.69
CA ILE A 42 4.39 -5.58 -16.78
C ILE A 42 5.01 -5.82 -18.17
N ARG A 43 6.34 -5.77 -18.26
CA ARG A 43 7.20 -5.64 -19.46
C ARG A 43 7.63 -4.20 -19.72
N ALA A 44 8.62 -4.04 -20.61
CA ALA A 44 9.15 -2.73 -20.99
C ALA A 44 8.13 -1.96 -21.85
N PRO A 45 7.68 -0.77 -21.43
CA PRO A 45 6.78 0.06 -22.23
C PRO A 45 7.53 0.76 -23.37
N ASP A 46 6.80 1.23 -24.38
CA ASP A 46 7.38 2.01 -25.49
C ASP A 46 7.84 3.40 -25.05
N ALA A 47 7.09 4.01 -24.14
CA ALA A 47 7.42 5.31 -23.56
C ALA A 47 7.03 5.38 -22.08
N ILE A 48 7.89 6.01 -21.27
CA ILE A 48 7.55 6.46 -19.93
C ILE A 48 7.44 7.98 -19.99
N ILE A 49 6.26 8.48 -19.61
CA ILE A 49 5.97 9.90 -19.50
C ILE A 49 6.10 10.26 -18.02
N SER A 50 6.93 11.26 -17.74
CA SER A 50 7.22 11.72 -16.38
C SER A 50 7.18 13.23 -16.32
N ASP A 51 6.90 13.77 -15.14
CA ASP A 51 7.08 15.19 -14.88
C ASP A 51 8.59 15.54 -14.83
N ALA A 52 8.92 16.81 -14.95
CA ALA A 52 10.30 17.32 -14.97
C ALA A 52 11.02 17.25 -13.60
N ALA A 53 10.62 16.35 -12.71
CA ALA A 53 11.29 16.14 -11.44
C ALA A 53 12.73 15.63 -11.65
N GLY A 54 13.71 16.26 -11.00
CA GLY A 54 15.15 15.96 -11.15
C GLY A 54 15.53 14.49 -10.91
N GLU A 55 14.77 13.78 -10.09
CA GLU A 55 15.00 12.37 -9.76
C GLU A 55 14.51 11.43 -10.87
N GLN A 56 13.44 11.83 -11.58
CA GLN A 56 12.85 11.11 -12.72
C GLN A 56 13.58 11.42 -14.04
N THR A 57 14.54 12.34 -14.03
CA THR A 57 15.37 12.71 -15.19
C THR A 57 16.82 12.26 -15.06
N SER A 58 17.16 11.50 -14.01
CA SER A 58 18.52 11.03 -13.76
C SER A 58 19.14 10.27 -14.93
N ASP A 59 20.44 10.49 -15.18
CA ASP A 59 21.19 9.82 -16.26
C ASP A 59 21.14 8.29 -16.14
N ALA A 60 21.13 7.77 -14.92
CA ALA A 60 21.02 6.34 -14.67
C ALA A 60 19.67 5.78 -15.14
N LEU A 61 18.57 6.51 -14.91
CA LEU A 61 17.24 6.12 -15.39
C LEU A 61 17.16 6.24 -16.92
N ARG A 62 17.69 7.32 -17.50
CA ARG A 62 17.76 7.48 -18.96
C ARG A 62 18.53 6.33 -19.63
N LYS A 63 19.70 5.97 -19.10
CA LYS A 63 20.50 4.83 -19.58
C LYS A 63 19.75 3.50 -19.45
N PHE A 64 19.04 3.30 -18.34
CA PHE A 64 18.22 2.11 -18.16
C PHE A 64 17.07 2.04 -19.17
N CYS A 65 16.30 3.11 -19.33
CA CYS A 65 15.23 3.19 -20.33
C CYS A 65 15.76 2.91 -21.74
N GLN A 66 16.90 3.50 -22.12
CA GLN A 66 17.56 3.21 -23.40
C GLN A 66 17.95 1.73 -23.54
N SER A 67 18.44 1.10 -22.47
CA SER A 67 18.85 -0.31 -22.49
C SER A 67 17.68 -1.29 -22.69
N ILE A 68 16.48 -0.92 -22.24
CA ILE A 68 15.26 -1.72 -22.41
C ILE A 68 14.45 -1.32 -23.65
N GLY A 69 14.92 -0.34 -24.44
CA GLY A 69 14.23 0.16 -25.63
C GLY A 69 13.07 1.13 -25.34
N THR A 70 12.93 1.61 -24.10
CA THR A 70 11.88 2.53 -23.68
C THR A 70 12.31 4.00 -23.87
N SER A 71 11.44 4.82 -24.46
CA SER A 71 11.67 6.27 -24.56
C SER A 71 11.23 7.00 -23.29
N LEU A 72 12.11 7.80 -22.69
CA LEU A 72 11.75 8.68 -21.57
C LEU A 72 11.32 10.05 -22.11
N ARG A 73 10.06 10.41 -21.91
CA ARG A 73 9.48 11.70 -22.32
C ARG A 73 9.17 12.52 -21.08
N VAL A 74 9.70 13.72 -21.04
CA VAL A 74 9.48 14.67 -19.94
C VAL A 74 8.39 15.64 -20.38
N LEU A 75 7.37 15.83 -19.55
CA LEU A 75 6.32 16.82 -19.80
C LEU A 75 6.86 18.25 -19.58
N GLU A 76 6.22 19.21 -20.24
CA GLU A 76 6.54 20.63 -20.03
C GLU A 76 6.07 21.07 -18.63
N GLU A 77 6.96 21.76 -17.90
CA GLU A 77 6.68 22.27 -16.55
C GLU A 77 5.41 23.14 -16.55
N GLY A 78 4.53 22.91 -15.58
CA GLY A 78 3.29 23.69 -15.46
C GLY A 78 2.13 23.19 -16.31
N THR A 79 2.14 21.92 -16.76
CA THR A 79 0.99 21.27 -17.43
C THR A 79 0.37 20.09 -16.64
N PRO A 80 -0.20 20.31 -15.43
CA PRO A 80 -0.78 19.25 -14.58
C PRO A 80 -1.82 18.38 -15.30
N TRP A 81 -2.68 19.02 -16.10
CA TRP A 81 -3.77 18.37 -16.85
C TRP A 81 -3.30 17.34 -17.88
N SER A 82 -2.04 17.41 -18.30
CA SER A 82 -1.44 16.48 -19.26
C SER A 82 -1.01 15.17 -18.62
N ASN A 83 -0.88 15.14 -17.28
CA ASN A 83 -0.37 13.99 -16.56
C ASN A 83 -1.53 13.16 -16.01
N LEU A 84 -1.90 12.10 -16.73
CA LEU A 84 -2.87 11.11 -16.27
C LEU A 84 -2.49 10.54 -14.88
N ALA A 85 -1.20 10.53 -14.54
CA ALA A 85 -0.73 10.00 -13.27
C ALA A 85 -1.24 10.79 -12.05
N GLU A 86 -1.33 12.11 -12.14
CA GLU A 86 -1.77 12.96 -11.03
C GLU A 86 -3.22 12.68 -10.64
N LEU A 87 -4.10 12.55 -11.64
CA LEU A 87 -5.51 12.22 -11.40
C LEU A 87 -5.66 10.92 -10.61
N TYR A 88 -4.97 9.86 -11.03
CA TYR A 88 -5.03 8.56 -10.38
C TYR A 88 -4.32 8.55 -9.02
N ILE A 89 -3.25 9.34 -8.84
CA ILE A 89 -2.65 9.57 -7.53
C ILE A 89 -3.69 10.14 -6.58
N GLY A 90 -4.46 11.16 -6.99
CA GLY A 90 -5.56 11.72 -6.21
C GLY A 90 -6.63 10.68 -5.85
N ILE A 91 -7.10 9.91 -6.85
CA ILE A 91 -8.10 8.85 -6.64
C ILE A 91 -7.61 7.79 -5.65
N ILE A 92 -6.37 7.31 -5.80
CA ILE A 92 -5.80 6.30 -4.91
C ILE A 92 -5.56 6.86 -3.51
N LYS A 93 -5.05 8.09 -3.38
CA LYS A 93 -4.87 8.78 -2.09
C LYS A 93 -6.20 8.86 -1.34
N GLU A 94 -7.26 9.34 -1.98
CA GLU A 94 -8.57 9.49 -1.35
C GLU A 94 -9.18 8.13 -0.97
N ALA A 95 -9.04 7.13 -1.85
CA ALA A 95 -9.47 5.77 -1.57
C ALA A 95 -8.74 5.15 -0.37
N VAL A 96 -7.43 5.41 -0.21
CA VAL A 96 -6.64 4.96 0.94
C VAL A 96 -7.03 5.71 2.20
N ARG A 97 -7.24 7.03 2.14
CA ARG A 97 -7.75 7.83 3.27
C ARG A 97 -9.06 7.26 3.80
N LYS A 98 -9.99 6.92 2.90
CA LYS A 98 -11.26 6.28 3.25
C LYS A 98 -11.08 4.90 3.89
N ASP A 99 -10.32 3.99 3.27
CA ASP A 99 -10.12 2.64 3.81
C ASP A 99 -9.41 2.65 5.17
N MET A 100 -8.44 3.55 5.38
CA MET A 100 -7.78 3.72 6.69
C MET A 100 -8.75 4.28 7.74
N LYS A 101 -9.57 5.27 7.36
CA LYS A 101 -10.58 5.85 8.26
C LYS A 101 -11.63 4.83 8.69
N ASP A 102 -12.16 4.06 7.74
CA ASP A 102 -13.21 3.07 7.97
C ASP A 102 -12.70 1.90 8.83
N SER A 103 -11.44 1.51 8.63
CA SER A 103 -10.83 0.38 9.35
C SER A 103 -10.25 0.72 10.71
N GLY A 104 -9.96 2.01 10.97
CA GLY A 104 -9.31 2.47 12.20
C GLY A 104 -7.86 2.00 12.34
N ALA A 105 -7.21 1.62 11.24
CA ALA A 105 -5.83 1.16 11.25
C ALA A 105 -4.84 2.27 11.66
N PRO A 106 -3.73 1.92 12.34
CA PRO A 106 -2.63 2.85 12.56
C PRO A 106 -2.02 3.38 11.25
N LEU A 107 -1.65 4.66 11.23
CA LEU A 107 -1.08 5.33 10.06
C LEU A 107 0.14 4.62 9.44
N PRO A 108 1.05 3.97 10.21
CA PRO A 108 2.21 3.28 9.63
C PRO A 108 1.87 2.11 8.68
N PHE A 109 0.62 1.66 8.60
CA PHE A 109 0.19 0.60 7.68
C PHE A 109 -0.33 1.13 6.33
N TRP A 110 -0.16 2.43 6.06
CA TRP A 110 -0.62 3.05 4.81
C TRP A 110 -0.08 2.34 3.56
N ASP A 111 1.15 1.84 3.59
CA ASP A 111 1.80 1.22 2.43
C ASP A 111 1.14 -0.11 2.02
N TYR A 112 0.72 -0.94 2.99
CA TYR A 112 -0.11 -2.11 2.72
C TYR A 112 -1.48 -1.71 2.15
N CYS A 113 -2.07 -0.63 2.66
CA CYS A 113 -3.35 -0.14 2.18
C CYS A 113 -3.25 0.31 0.71
N VAL A 114 -2.22 1.08 0.34
CA VAL A 114 -2.02 1.53 -1.06
C VAL A 114 -1.82 0.34 -1.99
N GLU A 115 -0.99 -0.65 -1.63
CA GLU A 115 -0.80 -1.86 -2.42
C GLU A 115 -2.11 -2.62 -2.64
N ARG A 116 -2.92 -2.79 -1.58
CA ARG A 116 -4.23 -3.44 -1.66
C ARG A 116 -5.20 -2.65 -2.56
N ARG A 117 -5.25 -1.33 -2.41
CA ARG A 117 -6.11 -0.45 -3.23
C ARG A 117 -5.75 -0.51 -4.71
N ALA A 118 -4.46 -0.48 -5.05
CA ALA A 118 -4.00 -0.61 -6.43
C ALA A 118 -4.46 -1.92 -7.07
N ARG A 119 -4.36 -3.04 -6.33
CA ARG A 119 -4.85 -4.34 -6.82
C ARG A 119 -6.36 -4.36 -7.03
N ILE A 120 -7.12 -3.83 -6.07
CA ILE A 120 -8.59 -3.73 -6.20
C ILE A 120 -8.95 -2.90 -7.41
N HIS A 121 -8.28 -1.76 -7.62
CA HIS A 121 -8.51 -0.91 -8.77
C HIS A 121 -8.30 -1.68 -10.09
N ASN A 122 -7.17 -2.39 -10.23
CA ASN A 122 -6.85 -3.12 -11.46
C ASN A 122 -7.82 -4.28 -11.77
N LEU A 123 -8.46 -4.84 -10.74
CA LEU A 123 -9.44 -5.93 -10.87
C LEU A 123 -10.88 -5.41 -10.99
N THR A 124 -11.11 -4.13 -10.72
CA THR A 124 -12.42 -3.49 -10.85
C THR A 124 -12.61 -3.04 -12.29
N SER A 125 -13.79 -3.29 -12.85
CA SER A 125 -14.13 -2.84 -14.19
C SER A 125 -14.08 -1.31 -14.26
N SER A 126 -13.48 -0.79 -15.32
CA SER A 126 -13.43 0.65 -15.57
C SER A 126 -14.34 1.03 -16.73
N SER A 127 -14.89 2.25 -16.70
CA SER A 127 -15.67 2.81 -17.82
C SER A 127 -14.79 3.35 -18.95
N LEU A 128 -13.46 3.23 -18.83
CA LEU A 128 -12.53 3.61 -19.89
C LEU A 128 -12.81 2.80 -21.18
N PHE A 129 -12.87 3.52 -22.29
CA PHE A 129 -13.16 2.93 -23.61
C PHE A 129 -12.14 1.84 -24.01
N GLN A 130 -10.86 2.04 -23.67
CA GLN A 130 -9.77 1.10 -23.97
C GLN A 130 -9.92 -0.28 -23.31
N VAL A 131 -10.66 -0.36 -22.20
CA VAL A 131 -10.84 -1.59 -21.43
C VAL A 131 -12.03 -2.39 -21.95
N HIS A 132 -12.82 -1.84 -22.88
CA HIS A 132 -13.97 -2.48 -23.53
C HIS A 132 -14.95 -3.16 -22.53
N GLY A 133 -15.20 -2.53 -21.38
CA GLY A 133 -16.08 -3.06 -20.34
C GLY A 133 -15.47 -4.18 -19.48
N SER A 134 -14.18 -4.47 -19.64
CA SER A 134 -13.40 -5.39 -18.78
C SER A 134 -12.69 -4.62 -17.66
N ASN A 135 -11.70 -5.25 -17.01
CA ASN A 135 -10.85 -4.63 -16.00
C ASN A 135 -9.44 -4.30 -16.54
N PRO A 136 -8.74 -3.29 -15.96
CA PRO A 136 -7.41 -2.89 -16.40
C PRO A 136 -6.38 -4.03 -16.43
N LEU A 137 -6.44 -4.96 -15.47
CA LEU A 137 -5.54 -6.12 -15.43
C LEU A 137 -5.71 -7.02 -16.66
N THR A 138 -6.95 -7.37 -17.02
CA THR A 138 -7.24 -8.25 -18.16
C THR A 138 -6.87 -7.55 -19.47
N ALA A 139 -7.12 -6.24 -19.58
CA ALA A 139 -6.76 -5.49 -20.77
C ALA A 139 -5.23 -5.35 -20.95
N GLU A 140 -4.46 -5.38 -19.85
CA GLU A 140 -3.00 -5.28 -19.89
C GLU A 140 -2.31 -6.64 -20.07
N MET A 141 -2.68 -7.62 -19.25
CA MET A 141 -2.01 -8.92 -19.20
C MET A 141 -2.64 -9.96 -20.13
N ASN A 142 -3.85 -9.71 -20.65
CA ASN A 142 -4.68 -10.68 -21.37
C ASN A 142 -5.02 -11.94 -20.53
N GLU A 143 -4.96 -11.82 -19.20
CA GLU A 143 -5.26 -12.88 -18.25
C GLU A 143 -6.43 -12.49 -17.36
N THR A 144 -7.28 -13.45 -17.01
CA THR A 144 -8.37 -13.21 -16.05
C THR A 144 -7.79 -13.15 -14.64
N GLY A 145 -7.98 -12.00 -13.99
CA GLY A 145 -7.54 -11.81 -12.61
C GLY A 145 -8.34 -12.60 -11.59
N ASP A 146 -7.64 -13.24 -10.65
CA ASP A 146 -8.27 -13.87 -9.48
C ASP A 146 -8.53 -12.83 -8.37
N ILE A 147 -9.79 -12.72 -7.96
CA ILE A 147 -10.23 -11.83 -6.87
C ILE A 147 -10.33 -12.54 -5.52
N SER A 148 -10.11 -13.86 -5.46
CA SER A 148 -10.33 -14.68 -4.27
C SER A 148 -9.50 -14.19 -3.08
N ASN A 149 -8.28 -13.72 -3.32
CA ASN A 149 -7.40 -13.19 -2.29
C ASN A 149 -7.84 -11.81 -1.74
N LEU A 150 -8.63 -11.03 -2.49
CA LEU A 150 -9.08 -9.70 -2.09
C LEU A 150 -10.48 -9.73 -1.47
N CYS A 151 -11.33 -10.66 -1.91
CA CYS A 151 -12.71 -10.77 -1.45
C CYS A 151 -12.83 -11.40 -0.05
N GLN A 152 -11.79 -12.07 0.45
CA GLN A 152 -11.84 -12.75 1.76
C GLN A 152 -11.80 -11.79 2.95
N PHE A 153 -11.07 -10.68 2.84
CA PHE A 153 -10.81 -9.78 3.97
C PHE A 153 -10.89 -8.31 3.55
N ARG A 154 -11.49 -7.50 4.41
CA ARG A 154 -11.37 -6.04 4.40
C ARG A 154 -10.00 -5.64 4.95
N PHE A 155 -9.61 -4.40 4.66
CA PHE A 155 -8.36 -3.87 5.20
C PHE A 155 -8.44 -3.76 6.74
N TYR A 156 -7.40 -4.25 7.42
CA TYR A 156 -7.29 -4.30 8.87
C TYR A 156 -8.43 -5.05 9.57
N GLU A 157 -8.98 -6.08 8.92
CA GLU A 157 -10.04 -6.92 9.51
C GLU A 157 -9.46 -7.96 10.48
N TRP A 158 -10.23 -8.34 11.50
CA TRP A 158 -9.86 -9.43 12.41
C TRP A 158 -9.84 -10.78 11.69
N CYS A 159 -8.81 -11.57 11.96
CA CYS A 159 -8.69 -12.92 11.42
C CYS A 159 -8.04 -13.87 12.43
N TYR A 160 -8.39 -15.15 12.34
CA TYR A 160 -7.61 -16.23 12.94
C TYR A 160 -6.72 -16.85 11.86
N TYR A 161 -5.43 -16.97 12.15
CA TYR A 161 -4.47 -17.65 11.28
C TYR A 161 -3.87 -18.86 11.96
N ARG A 162 -3.47 -19.84 11.15
CA ARG A 162 -2.86 -21.07 11.66
C ARG A 162 -1.35 -20.90 11.80
N ASP A 163 -0.85 -21.00 13.03
CA ASP A 163 0.58 -21.06 13.31
C ASP A 163 1.07 -22.53 13.25
N GLN A 164 1.98 -22.80 12.32
CA GLN A 164 2.56 -24.14 12.13
C GLN A 164 3.59 -24.48 13.21
N GLY A 165 4.14 -23.49 13.92
CA GLY A 165 5.13 -23.69 14.97
C GLY A 165 4.56 -24.09 16.33
N ALA A 166 3.23 -24.05 16.51
CA ALA A 166 2.60 -24.42 17.77
C ALA A 166 2.52 -25.94 17.91
N ALA A 167 3.32 -26.48 18.83
CA ALA A 167 3.25 -27.87 19.25
C ALA A 167 2.11 -28.09 20.26
N PHE A 168 1.51 -29.28 20.25
CA PHE A 168 0.55 -29.70 21.26
C PHE A 168 1.20 -29.60 22.65
N PRO A 169 0.55 -29.00 23.68
CA PRO A 169 -0.89 -28.71 23.83
C PRO A 169 -1.33 -27.28 23.46
N HIS A 170 -0.49 -26.49 22.80
CA HIS A 170 -0.85 -25.10 22.45
C HIS A 170 -1.77 -25.04 21.23
N ASP A 171 -2.73 -24.11 21.27
CA ASP A 171 -3.62 -23.85 20.14
C ASP A 171 -2.84 -23.36 18.91
N LYS A 172 -3.20 -23.94 17.76
CA LYS A 172 -2.60 -23.60 16.47
C LYS A 172 -3.27 -22.38 15.84
N GLU A 173 -4.49 -22.04 16.23
CA GLU A 173 -5.16 -20.83 15.76
C GLU A 173 -4.76 -19.64 16.62
N ARG A 174 -4.33 -18.55 15.97
CA ARG A 174 -3.93 -17.32 16.65
C ARG A 174 -4.63 -16.13 16.03
N LEU A 175 -5.00 -15.19 16.89
CA LEU A 175 -5.63 -13.94 16.47
C LEU A 175 -4.61 -13.03 15.76
N GLY A 176 -5.07 -12.35 14.71
CA GLY A 176 -4.33 -11.32 13.99
C GLY A 176 -5.24 -10.37 13.22
N ARG A 177 -4.62 -9.37 12.57
CA ARG A 177 -5.29 -8.45 11.65
C ARG A 177 -4.79 -8.64 10.22
N CYS A 178 -5.69 -8.72 9.25
CA CYS A 178 -5.33 -8.86 7.84
C CYS A 178 -5.00 -7.50 7.22
N LEU A 179 -3.82 -7.35 6.64
CA LEU A 179 -3.37 -6.11 5.97
C LEU A 179 -3.55 -6.17 4.44
N GLY A 180 -3.89 -7.35 3.90
CA GLY A 180 -4.11 -7.59 2.47
C GLY A 180 -3.13 -8.59 1.86
N PRO A 181 -3.21 -8.83 0.54
CA PRO A 181 -2.46 -9.90 -0.11
C PRO A 181 -0.94 -9.72 0.00
N ALA A 182 -0.24 -10.82 0.29
CA ALA A 182 1.21 -10.83 0.41
C ALA A 182 1.87 -10.83 -0.98
N ARG A 183 2.59 -9.76 -1.29
CA ARG A 183 3.32 -9.62 -2.55
C ARG A 183 4.74 -10.16 -2.41
N GLY A 184 5.11 -11.10 -3.28
CA GLY A 184 6.48 -11.63 -3.36
C GLY A 184 6.83 -12.68 -2.29
N GLU A 185 5.94 -12.92 -1.31
CA GLU A 185 6.14 -13.93 -0.27
C GLU A 185 4.96 -14.90 -0.20
N GLY A 186 5.24 -16.19 -0.38
CA GLY A 186 4.24 -17.25 -0.31
C GLY A 186 3.58 -17.55 -1.65
N ASN A 187 2.32 -17.99 -1.60
CA ASN A 187 1.48 -18.24 -2.76
C ASN A 187 0.55 -17.03 -3.01
N GLU A 188 -0.15 -17.02 -4.14
CA GLU A 188 -1.07 -15.93 -4.52
C GLU A 188 -2.20 -15.67 -3.49
N MET A 189 -2.54 -16.71 -2.73
CA MET A 189 -3.53 -16.66 -1.63
C MET A 189 -2.96 -16.19 -0.29
N ALA A 190 -1.64 -15.98 -0.17
CA ALA A 190 -1.04 -15.53 1.08
C ALA A 190 -1.47 -14.10 1.41
N GLN A 191 -1.68 -13.85 2.70
CA GLN A 191 -2.05 -12.53 3.23
C GLN A 191 -0.98 -12.06 4.21
N TRP A 192 -0.74 -10.75 4.23
CA TRP A 192 -0.01 -10.09 5.30
C TRP A 192 -0.87 -10.05 6.56
N ILE A 193 -0.40 -10.68 7.62
CA ILE A 193 -1.12 -10.72 8.90
C ILE A 193 -0.29 -10.08 9.98
N LEU A 194 -0.87 -9.09 10.65
CA LEU A 194 -0.35 -8.50 11.87
C LEU A 194 -0.64 -9.45 13.04
N THR A 195 0.42 -9.85 13.72
CA THR A 195 0.38 -10.78 14.86
C THR A 195 0.26 -10.03 16.19
N SER A 196 -0.07 -10.74 17.27
CA SER A 196 -0.17 -10.17 18.62
C SER A 196 1.14 -9.58 19.17
N LYS A 197 2.27 -9.93 18.57
CA LYS A 197 3.59 -9.35 18.87
C LYS A 197 3.86 -8.05 18.11
N ALA A 198 2.86 -7.51 17.44
CA ALA A 198 2.97 -6.35 16.56
C ALA A 198 4.03 -6.57 15.45
N THR A 199 4.09 -7.78 14.90
CA THR A 199 4.94 -8.11 13.74
C THR A 199 4.06 -8.58 12.58
N VAL A 200 4.41 -8.17 11.36
CA VAL A 200 3.69 -8.57 10.14
C VAL A 200 4.35 -9.83 9.56
N VAL A 201 3.55 -10.85 9.27
CA VAL A 201 4.03 -12.15 8.78
C VAL A 201 3.13 -12.63 7.64
N PRO A 202 3.68 -13.22 6.56
CA PRO A 202 2.87 -13.80 5.51
C PRO A 202 2.27 -15.12 5.98
N ARG A 203 0.96 -15.31 5.76
CA ARG A 203 0.24 -16.54 6.14
C ARG A 203 -0.72 -16.96 5.03
N ARG A 204 -0.77 -18.27 4.78
CA ARG A 204 -1.60 -18.90 3.74
C ARG A 204 -2.99 -19.31 4.23
N THR A 205 -3.09 -19.63 5.52
CA THR A 205 -4.32 -20.15 6.12
C THR A 205 -4.78 -19.16 7.16
N ALA A 206 -5.77 -18.36 6.76
CA ALA A 206 -6.47 -17.43 7.62
C ALA A 206 -7.97 -17.53 7.36
N ARG A 207 -8.76 -17.26 8.40
CA ARG A 207 -10.21 -17.18 8.34
C ARG A 207 -10.71 -15.92 9.04
N PRO A 208 -11.81 -15.31 8.59
CA PRO A 208 -12.46 -14.24 9.33
C PRO A 208 -13.03 -14.79 10.65
N LEU A 209 -13.25 -13.88 11.60
CA LEU A 209 -13.94 -14.22 12.84
C LEU A 209 -15.42 -14.53 12.54
N THR A 210 -15.95 -15.54 13.23
CA THR A 210 -17.38 -15.81 13.21
C THR A 210 -18.13 -14.78 14.07
N THR A 211 -19.42 -14.62 13.83
CA THR A 211 -20.25 -13.70 14.62
C THR A 211 -20.28 -14.06 16.11
N ALA A 212 -20.26 -15.34 16.44
CA ALA A 212 -20.19 -15.82 17.84
C ALA A 212 -18.88 -15.43 18.53
N GLU A 213 -17.76 -15.60 17.83
CA GLU A 213 -16.41 -15.19 18.29
C GLU A 213 -16.35 -13.66 18.47
N LEU A 214 -16.94 -12.91 17.54
CA LEU A 214 -16.94 -11.45 17.55
C LEU A 214 -17.75 -10.85 18.72
N HIS A 215 -18.77 -11.52 19.21
CA HIS A 215 -19.59 -11.09 20.35
C HIS A 215 -19.21 -11.80 21.66
N SER A 216 -18.17 -12.63 21.66
CA SER A 216 -17.70 -13.32 22.87
C SER A 216 -16.96 -12.36 23.79
N PRO A 217 -17.33 -12.26 25.08
CA PRO A 217 -16.70 -11.34 26.03
C PRO A 217 -15.24 -11.73 26.33
N LYS A 218 -14.88 -13.00 26.14
CA LYS A 218 -13.49 -13.46 26.30
C LYS A 218 -12.62 -12.94 25.16
N GLU A 219 -13.11 -13.03 23.93
CA GLU A 219 -12.37 -12.60 22.73
C GLU A 219 -12.31 -11.09 22.61
N GLU A 220 -13.33 -10.38 23.08
CA GLU A 220 -13.29 -8.93 23.21
C GLU A 220 -12.14 -8.47 24.11
N ARG A 221 -11.91 -9.13 25.26
CA ARG A 221 -10.75 -8.83 26.13
C ARG A 221 -9.42 -9.11 25.43
N ILE A 222 -9.31 -10.21 24.69
CA ILE A 222 -8.09 -10.55 23.96
C ILE A 222 -7.82 -9.51 22.86
N ARG A 223 -8.87 -9.08 22.14
CA ARG A 223 -8.78 -8.02 21.13
C ARG A 223 -8.37 -6.68 21.73
N ALA A 224 -8.92 -6.30 22.89
CA ALA A 224 -8.53 -5.07 23.58
C ALA A 224 -7.04 -5.10 23.97
N ILE A 225 -6.52 -6.23 24.47
CA ILE A 225 -5.09 -6.40 24.75
C ILE A 225 -4.26 -6.30 23.47
N PHE A 226 -4.73 -6.92 22.38
CA PHE A 226 -4.07 -6.85 21.08
C PHE A 226 -3.96 -5.40 20.60
N ASP A 227 -5.08 -4.67 20.59
CA ASP A 227 -5.12 -3.28 20.12
C ASP A 227 -4.22 -2.39 20.98
N ALA A 228 -4.18 -2.57 22.32
CA ALA A 228 -3.27 -1.83 23.20
C ALA A 228 -1.78 -2.08 22.89
N VAL A 229 -1.41 -3.31 22.52
CA VAL A 229 -0.03 -3.63 22.11
C VAL A 229 0.32 -2.97 20.77
N ILE A 230 -0.63 -2.93 19.84
CA ILE A 230 -0.44 -2.27 18.55
C ILE A 230 -0.32 -0.76 18.72
N GLU A 231 -1.22 -0.15 19.49
CA GLU A 231 -1.23 1.28 19.81
C GLU A 231 0.10 1.71 20.44
N LYS A 232 0.63 0.93 21.39
CA LYS A 232 1.92 1.22 22.00
C LYS A 232 3.09 1.22 21.00
N ARG A 233 3.04 0.40 19.94
CA ARG A 233 4.15 0.25 18.99
C ARG A 233 4.02 1.12 17.76
N TYR A 234 2.83 1.20 17.19
CA TYR A 234 2.53 1.83 15.91
C TYR A 234 1.65 3.07 16.04
N GLY A 235 1.17 3.37 17.26
CA GLY A 235 0.26 4.48 17.53
C GLY A 235 -1.15 4.18 17.07
N ASN A 236 -1.92 5.24 16.94
CA ASN A 236 -3.32 5.21 16.57
C ASN A 236 -3.53 5.80 15.18
N ARG A 237 -4.80 5.88 14.78
CA ARG A 237 -5.21 6.59 13.56
C ARG A 237 -4.92 8.10 13.59
N PHE A 238 -4.72 8.68 14.78
CA PHE A 238 -4.50 10.12 14.97
C PHE A 238 -3.04 10.47 15.29
N SER A 239 -2.34 9.62 16.03
CA SER A 239 -0.99 9.86 16.52
C SER A 239 -0.04 8.79 16.03
N VAL A 240 1.14 9.21 15.57
CA VAL A 240 2.26 8.33 15.22
C VAL A 240 3.28 8.40 16.37
N PRO A 241 3.79 7.27 16.90
CA PRO A 241 4.78 7.29 17.97
C PRO A 241 6.09 7.94 17.51
N GLU A 242 6.79 8.63 18.41
CA GLU A 242 8.05 9.35 18.16
C GLU A 242 9.18 8.47 17.58
N ASP A 243 9.15 7.14 17.80
CA ASP A 243 10.16 6.25 17.23
C ASP A 243 9.93 5.91 15.74
N ILE A 244 8.69 6.09 15.26
CA ILE A 244 8.31 5.95 13.84
C ILE A 244 8.20 7.33 13.18
N SER A 245 8.04 8.38 13.99
CA SER A 245 8.25 9.74 13.49
C SER A 245 9.66 9.83 12.88
N PRO A 246 9.81 10.54 11.76
CA PRO A 246 11.10 10.69 11.12
C PRO A 246 12.05 11.40 12.10
N LYS A 247 12.93 10.64 12.77
CA LYS A 247 14.08 11.20 13.51
C LYS A 247 14.82 12.11 12.53
N SER A 248 15.11 13.34 12.96
CA SER A 248 15.79 14.43 12.22
C SER A 248 17.23 14.05 11.80
N THR A 249 17.33 12.99 11.02
CA THR A 249 18.59 12.40 10.59
C THR A 249 18.96 13.04 9.25
N GLY A 250 19.15 14.36 9.21
CA GLY A 250 19.66 15.12 8.04
C GLY A 250 18.77 15.16 6.79
N ASP A 251 17.97 14.12 6.52
CA ASP A 251 16.87 14.11 5.56
C ASP A 251 15.62 14.58 6.31
N THR A 252 15.41 15.89 6.30
CA THR A 252 14.19 16.52 6.79
C THR A 252 12.99 15.88 6.08
N TRP A 253 12.15 15.16 6.82
CA TRP A 253 10.86 14.76 6.30
C TRP A 253 10.04 16.03 6.08
N GLU A 254 9.95 16.45 4.83
CA GLU A 254 9.05 17.51 4.43
C GLU A 254 7.64 16.90 4.29
N PRO A 255 6.66 17.37 5.07
CA PRO A 255 5.28 17.02 4.81
C PRO A 255 4.96 17.39 3.36
N TYR A 256 4.26 16.50 2.67
CA TYR A 256 3.89 16.76 1.27
C TYR A 256 3.02 18.01 1.21
N SER A 257 3.44 18.98 0.39
CA SER A 257 2.68 20.18 0.04
C SER A 257 2.73 20.36 -1.48
N ASP A 258 1.60 20.65 -2.10
CA ASP A 258 1.52 21.09 -3.50
C ASP A 258 0.59 22.30 -3.62
N SER A 259 0.27 22.74 -4.85
CA SER A 259 -0.61 23.90 -5.06
C SER A 259 -2.05 23.69 -4.57
N GLU A 260 -2.43 22.46 -4.21
CA GLU A 260 -3.79 22.09 -3.79
C GLU A 260 -3.87 21.64 -2.32
N GLU A 261 -2.80 21.06 -1.75
CA GLU A 261 -2.74 20.59 -0.36
C GLU A 261 -1.64 21.31 0.45
N GLU A 262 -2.02 21.94 1.57
CA GLU A 262 -1.09 22.42 2.59
C GLU A 262 -0.46 21.24 3.35
N ALA A 263 0.77 21.46 3.83
CA ALA A 263 1.53 20.48 4.62
C ALA A 263 0.72 20.02 5.84
N TRP A 264 0.44 18.71 5.94
CA TRP A 264 -0.26 18.16 7.09
C TRP A 264 0.65 18.12 8.32
N GLU A 265 0.30 18.90 9.35
CA GLU A 265 0.87 18.83 10.69
C GLU A 265 0.10 17.82 11.55
N ALA A 266 0.81 16.96 12.27
CA ALA A 266 0.18 16.06 13.22
C ALA A 266 -0.43 16.90 14.35
N ILE A 267 -1.71 16.68 14.66
CA ILE A 267 -2.37 17.37 15.78
C ILE A 267 -1.80 16.78 17.07
N ASP A 268 -1.05 17.57 17.82
CA ASP A 268 -0.63 17.24 19.17
C ASP A 268 -1.87 17.26 20.08
N ILE A 269 -2.25 16.08 20.57
CA ILE A 269 -3.47 15.88 21.36
C ILE A 269 -3.36 16.56 22.74
N GLU A 270 -2.17 17.01 23.16
CA GLU A 270 -1.95 17.75 24.40
C GLU A 270 -2.63 19.14 24.42
N ASP A 271 -2.96 19.74 23.27
CA ASP A 271 -3.62 21.05 23.19
C ASP A 271 -5.17 20.97 23.19
N THR A 272 -5.75 19.79 23.39
CA THR A 272 -7.22 19.58 23.35
C THR A 272 -7.83 19.06 24.66
N VAL A 273 -7.12 19.16 25.78
CA VAL A 273 -7.63 18.84 27.13
C VAL A 273 -7.64 20.07 28.03
#